data_AF-A0A212EP86-F1
#
_entry.id   AF-A0A212EP86-F1
#
_cell.length_a   1.000
_cell.length_b   1.000
_cell.length_c   1.000
_cell.angle_alpha   90.00
_cell.angle_beta   90.00
_cell.angle_gamma   90.00
#
_symmetry.space_group_name_H-M   'P 1'
#
loop_
_entity.id
_entity.type
_entity.pdbx_description
1 polymer ?
#
loop_
_entity_poly.entity_id
_entity_poly.type
_entity_poly.pdbx_seq_one_letter_code
_entity_poly.pdbx_strand_id
1 'polypeptide(L)'
;MKNELSAVYKVTNKYIKRDYAKYREDTIERHLQQTGSSQKAFKELKMNKTWVEELGKQDKTLNKRTDIINAASDFYRKLYSDVIQNNNAPNTNKIKDERYMKPVDEIEVIEAIKRLKFKKLWIGQDH
;
A
#
# COMPACT_ATOMS: atom_id res chain seq x y z
N MET A 1 22.55 9.85 -19.45
CA MET A 1 22.16 9.44 -18.08
C MET A 1 21.53 10.54 -17.20
N LYS A 2 22.26 11.58 -16.73
CA LYS A 2 21.64 12.61 -15.83
C LYS A 2 20.44 13.34 -16.46
N ASN A 3 20.52 13.64 -17.75
CA ASN A 3 19.47 14.37 -18.48
C ASN A 3 18.24 13.50 -18.76
N GLU A 4 18.43 12.20 -19.01
CA GLU A 4 17.35 11.24 -19.23
C GLU A 4 16.58 10.97 -17.94
N LEU A 5 17.29 10.81 -16.81
CA LEU A 5 16.66 10.68 -15.50
C LEU A 5 15.83 11.93 -15.15
N SER A 6 16.37 13.12 -15.44
CA SER A 6 15.63 14.39 -15.27
C SER A 6 14.38 14.44 -16.17
N ALA A 7 14.49 13.97 -17.42
CA ALA A 7 13.36 13.93 -18.35
C ALA A 7 12.26 12.96 -17.87
N VAL A 8 12.64 11.75 -17.47
CA VAL A 8 11.70 10.76 -16.91
C VAL A 8 11.02 11.31 -15.67
N TYR A 9 11.78 11.92 -14.74
CA TYR A 9 11.22 12.55 -13.56
C TYR A 9 10.18 13.64 -13.90
N LYS A 10 10.49 14.53 -14.86
CA LYS A 10 9.57 15.59 -15.29
C LYS A 10 8.29 15.03 -15.89
N VAL A 11 8.41 14.00 -16.71
CA VAL A 11 7.26 13.33 -17.35
C VAL A 11 6.39 12.65 -16.30
N THR A 12 6.99 11.86 -15.41
CA THR A 12 6.27 11.19 -14.32
C THR A 12 5.56 12.20 -13.42
N ASN A 13 6.25 13.28 -13.02
CA ASN A 13 5.65 14.31 -12.18
C ASN A 13 4.49 15.04 -12.89
N LYS A 14 4.59 15.25 -14.21
CA LYS A 14 3.50 15.82 -15.03
C LYS A 14 2.27 14.90 -15.01
N TYR A 15 2.46 13.60 -15.17
CA TYR A 15 1.34 12.64 -15.12
C TYR A 15 0.71 12.55 -13.72
N ILE A 16 1.52 12.49 -12.66
CA ILE A 16 1.03 12.49 -11.28
C ILE A 16 0.15 13.73 -11.01
N LYS A 17 0.62 14.91 -11.41
CA LYS A 17 -0.15 16.16 -11.24
C LYS A 17 -1.47 16.11 -11.99
N ARG A 18 -1.47 15.58 -13.21
CA ARG A 18 -2.68 15.46 -14.04
C ARG A 18 -3.68 14.49 -13.43
N ASP A 19 -3.22 13.32 -12.99
CA ASP A 19 -4.08 12.30 -12.40
C ASP A 19 -4.69 12.80 -11.09
N TYR A 20 -3.91 13.52 -10.27
CA TYR A 20 -4.43 14.15 -9.06
C TYR A 20 -5.47 15.24 -9.33
N ALA A 21 -5.26 16.06 -10.38
CA ALA A 21 -6.23 17.07 -10.79
C ALA A 21 -7.55 16.42 -11.23
N LYS A 22 -7.47 15.38 -12.07
CA LYS A 22 -8.62 14.63 -12.54
C LYS A 22 -9.39 13.98 -11.40
N TYR A 23 -8.70 13.29 -10.49
CA TYR A 23 -9.33 12.69 -9.30
C TYR A 23 -10.11 13.73 -8.48
N ARG A 24 -9.56 14.94 -8.32
CA ARG A 24 -10.24 16.03 -7.61
C ARG A 24 -11.49 16.51 -8.35
N GLU A 25 -11.41 16.69 -9.65
CA GLU A 25 -12.54 17.09 -10.49
C GLU A 25 -13.66 16.04 -10.45
N ASP A 26 -13.33 14.77 -10.71
CA ASP A 26 -14.28 13.65 -10.67
C ASP A 26 -14.99 13.55 -9.30
N THR A 27 -14.25 13.76 -8.21
CA THR A 27 -14.80 13.74 -6.84
C THR A 27 -15.77 14.90 -6.60
N ILE A 28 -15.43 16.10 -7.07
CA ILE A 28 -16.30 17.28 -6.94
C ILE A 28 -17.55 17.09 -7.79
N GLU A 29 -17.40 16.70 -9.05
CA GLU A 29 -18.50 16.49 -9.98
C GLU A 29 -19.49 15.44 -9.45
N ARG A 30 -19.00 14.30 -8.96
CA ARG A 30 -19.85 13.25 -8.38
C ARG A 30 -20.74 13.77 -7.25
N HIS A 31 -20.18 14.54 -6.31
CA HIS A 31 -20.94 15.05 -5.16
C HIS A 31 -21.89 16.18 -5.53
N LEU A 32 -21.53 17.00 -6.52
CA LEU A 32 -22.43 17.99 -7.11
C LEU A 32 -23.62 17.31 -7.80
N GLN A 33 -23.38 16.26 -8.60
CA GLN A 33 -24.43 15.52 -9.28
C GLN A 33 -25.35 14.74 -8.32
N GLN A 34 -24.77 14.08 -7.31
CA GLN A 34 -25.54 13.22 -6.39
C GLN A 34 -26.30 14.01 -5.31
N THR A 35 -25.71 15.11 -4.82
CA THR A 35 -26.20 15.80 -3.63
C THR A 35 -26.22 17.31 -3.73
N GLY A 36 -25.66 17.90 -4.79
CA GLY A 36 -25.50 19.35 -4.92
C GLY A 36 -24.55 19.96 -3.89
N SER A 37 -23.82 19.16 -3.10
CA SER A 37 -23.06 19.65 -1.95
C SER A 37 -21.55 19.58 -2.19
N SER A 38 -20.95 20.75 -2.45
CA SER A 38 -19.49 20.91 -2.52
C SER A 38 -18.79 20.64 -1.19
N GLN A 39 -19.49 20.82 -0.07
CA GLN A 39 -18.98 20.56 1.28
C GLN A 39 -18.71 19.07 1.52
N LYS A 40 -19.53 18.18 0.95
CA LYS A 40 -19.29 16.72 1.01
C LYS A 40 -18.07 16.33 0.18
N ALA A 41 -17.92 16.90 -1.02
CA ALA A 41 -16.72 16.70 -1.84
C ALA A 41 -15.43 17.13 -1.11
N PHE A 42 -15.46 18.31 -0.48
CA PHE A 42 -14.31 18.83 0.25
C PHE A 42 -13.94 17.97 1.46
N LYS A 43 -14.93 17.45 2.20
CA LYS A 43 -14.68 16.53 3.31
C LYS A 43 -13.99 15.26 2.84
N GLU A 44 -14.44 14.64 1.75
CA GLU A 44 -13.81 13.43 1.20
C GLU A 44 -12.39 13.70 0.69
N LEU A 45 -12.18 14.82 0.00
CA LEU A 45 -10.83 15.24 -0.42
C LEU A 45 -9.87 15.44 0.75
N LYS A 46 -10.38 15.90 1.90
CA LYS A 46 -9.57 16.19 3.09
C LYS A 46 -9.36 14.96 3.99
N MET A 47 -10.23 13.96 3.96
CA MET A 47 -10.16 12.79 4.86
C MET A 47 -8.87 11.98 4.70
N ASN A 48 -8.20 12.05 3.55
CA ASN A 48 -6.93 11.35 3.31
C ASN A 48 -5.67 12.10 3.81
N LYS A 49 -5.83 13.26 4.47
CA LYS A 49 -4.69 14.12 4.88
C LYS A 49 -4.17 13.84 6.29
N THR A 50 -4.97 13.19 7.14
CA THR A 50 -4.67 13.00 8.56
C THR A 50 -3.44 12.12 8.80
N TRP A 51 -3.23 11.07 8.00
CA TRP A 51 -2.08 10.16 8.17
C TRP A 51 -0.74 10.84 7.89
N VAL A 52 -0.71 11.78 6.93
CA VAL A 52 0.50 12.55 6.59
C VAL A 52 0.79 13.62 7.63
N GLU A 53 -0.26 14.24 8.19
CA GLU A 53 -0.12 15.25 9.24
C GLU A 53 0.44 14.66 10.55
N GLU A 54 0.16 13.39 10.89
CA GLU A 54 0.74 12.76 12.08
C GLU A 54 2.26 12.50 11.97
N LEU A 55 2.74 12.14 10.78
CA LEU A 55 4.18 12.01 10.49
C LEU A 55 4.90 13.36 10.55
N GLY A 56 4.23 14.44 10.13
CA GLY A 56 4.78 15.81 10.12
C GLY A 56 4.87 16.49 11.49
N LYS A 57 4.28 15.91 12.56
CA LYS A 57 4.37 16.47 13.93
C LYS A 57 5.72 16.22 14.60
N GLN A 58 6.62 15.46 13.97
CA GLN A 58 7.99 15.29 14.44
C GLN A 58 8.76 16.58 14.12
N ASP A 59 8.89 17.45 15.11
CA ASP A 59 9.50 18.79 15.02
C ASP A 59 11.02 18.77 14.74
N LYS A 60 11.62 17.57 14.63
CA LYS A 60 13.07 17.37 14.48
C LYS A 60 13.37 16.32 13.40
N THR A 61 14.27 16.67 12.50
CA THR A 61 14.82 15.75 11.49
C THR A 61 15.59 14.62 12.18
N LEU A 62 15.11 13.38 12.03
CA LEU A 62 15.77 12.19 12.57
C LEU A 62 16.86 11.72 11.59
N ASN A 63 18.11 11.73 12.03
CA ASN A 63 19.26 11.35 11.19
C ASN A 63 19.90 10.01 11.62
N LYS A 64 19.57 9.49 12.80
CA LYS A 64 20.08 8.19 13.27
C LYS A 64 19.15 7.06 12.88
N ARG A 65 19.72 5.95 12.40
CA ARG A 65 18.96 4.75 11.97
C ARG A 65 18.02 4.23 13.05
N THR A 66 18.46 4.20 14.31
CA THR A 66 17.64 3.75 15.45
C THR A 66 16.40 4.61 15.62
N ASP A 67 16.57 5.93 15.55
CA ASP A 67 15.50 6.88 15.81
C ASP A 67 14.48 6.87 14.68
N ILE A 68 14.94 6.69 13.43
CA ILE A 68 14.09 6.50 12.26
C ILE A 68 13.24 5.22 12.41
N ILE A 69 13.87 4.10 12.78
CA ILE A 69 13.15 2.82 12.97
C ILE A 69 12.12 2.94 14.08
N ASN A 70 12.47 3.55 15.21
CA ASN A 70 11.56 3.74 16.33
C ASN A 70 10.37 4.64 15.95
N ALA A 71 10.62 5.78 15.32
CA ALA A 71 9.56 6.69 14.88
C ALA A 71 8.62 6.02 13.87
N ALA A 72 9.15 5.26 12.91
CA ALA A 72 8.34 4.50 11.96
C ALA A 72 7.52 3.41 12.67
N SER A 73 8.13 2.69 13.61
CA SER A 73 7.48 1.61 14.35
C SER A 73 6.36 2.14 15.24
N ASP A 74 6.59 3.27 15.91
CA ASP A 74 5.60 3.96 16.75
C ASP A 74 4.43 4.48 15.92
N PHE A 75 4.73 5.07 14.76
CA PHE A 75 3.71 5.52 13.82
C PHE A 75 2.81 4.38 13.38
N TYR A 76 3.37 3.28 12.88
CA TYR A 76 2.58 2.14 12.41
C TYR A 76 1.84 1.43 13.55
N ARG A 77 2.46 1.31 14.72
CA ARG A 77 1.79 0.80 15.92
C ARG A 77 0.54 1.61 16.22
N LYS A 78 0.63 2.94 16.24
CA LYS A 78 -0.52 3.83 16.48
C LYS A 78 -1.56 3.74 15.36
N LEU A 79 -1.14 3.74 14.10
CA LEU A 79 -2.01 3.67 12.92
C LEU A 79 -2.93 2.43 12.96
N TYR A 80 -2.39 1.30 13.44
CA TYR A 80 -3.13 0.05 13.54
C TYR A 80 -3.62 -0.28 14.96
N SER A 81 -3.42 0.60 15.95
CA SER A 81 -3.89 0.36 17.32
C SER A 81 -5.42 0.37 17.44
N ASP A 82 -6.09 1.26 16.71
CA ASP A 82 -7.56 1.38 16.75
C ASP A 82 -8.30 0.25 16.02
N VAL A 83 -7.63 -0.42 15.07
CA VAL A 83 -8.18 -1.60 14.37
C VAL A 83 -8.38 -2.77 15.34
N ILE A 84 -7.64 -2.81 16.45
CA ILE A 84 -7.75 -3.87 17.46
C ILE A 84 -8.86 -3.57 18.49
N GLN A 85 -9.26 -2.30 18.66
CA GLN A 85 -10.26 -1.90 19.67
C GLN A 85 -11.67 -1.67 19.11
N ASN A 86 -11.82 -1.40 17.81
CA ASN A 86 -13.10 -1.17 17.17
C ASN A 86 -13.63 -2.41 16.41
N ASN A 87 -14.12 -3.40 17.16
CA ASN A 87 -14.98 -4.46 16.60
C ASN A 87 -16.42 -3.97 16.29
N ASN A 88 -16.72 -2.67 16.37
CA ASN A 88 -18.07 -2.10 16.19
C ASN A 88 -18.14 -1.00 15.12
N ALA A 89 -17.44 -1.14 13.99
CA ALA A 89 -17.76 -0.34 12.79
C ALA A 89 -18.86 -1.05 11.96
N PRO A 90 -19.86 -0.33 11.42
CA PRO A 90 -20.91 -0.96 10.63
C PRO A 90 -20.32 -1.59 9.37
N ASN A 91 -20.49 -2.90 9.30
CA ASN A 91 -20.15 -3.80 8.22
C ASN A 91 -20.65 -3.26 6.86
N THR A 92 -19.73 -2.74 6.06
CA THR A 92 -19.85 -2.70 4.59
C THR A 92 -18.63 -3.38 4.01
N ASN A 93 -18.65 -4.72 4.02
CA ASN A 93 -18.48 -5.57 2.83
C ASN A 93 -17.98 -6.94 3.26
N LYS A 94 -18.92 -7.88 3.34
CA LYS A 94 -18.76 -9.32 3.12
C LYS A 94 -17.43 -9.91 3.59
N ILE A 95 -17.39 -10.25 4.87
CA ILE A 95 -16.60 -11.37 5.36
C ILE A 95 -17.02 -12.60 4.54
N LYS A 96 -16.15 -13.04 3.64
CA LYS A 96 -16.07 -14.44 3.22
C LYS A 96 -14.62 -14.87 3.29
N ASP A 97 -14.40 -15.77 4.22
CA ASP A 97 -13.22 -16.60 4.47
C ASP A 97 -11.93 -15.86 4.75
N GLU A 98 -11.59 -15.83 6.04
CA GLU A 98 -10.23 -16.18 6.47
C GLU A 98 -9.69 -17.22 5.50
N ARG A 99 -8.74 -16.82 4.65
CA ARG A 99 -8.13 -17.74 3.69
C ARG A 99 -7.51 -18.85 4.51
N TYR A 100 -8.17 -20.00 4.53
CA TYR A 100 -7.68 -21.26 5.06
C TYR A 100 -6.38 -21.55 4.30
N MET A 101 -5.25 -21.11 4.84
CA MET A 101 -3.96 -21.42 4.28
C MET A 101 -3.74 -22.88 4.62
N LYS A 102 -3.87 -23.76 3.62
CA LYS A 102 -3.56 -25.17 3.81
C LYS A 102 -2.14 -25.27 4.37
N PRO A 103 -1.94 -26.02 5.47
CA PRO A 103 -0.61 -26.33 5.96
C PRO A 103 0.20 -26.93 4.81
N VAL A 104 1.49 -26.59 4.74
CA VAL A 104 2.40 -27.15 3.75
C VAL A 104 2.49 -28.66 3.99
N ASP A 105 2.07 -29.45 3.01
CA ASP A 105 2.17 -30.90 3.07
C ASP A 105 3.62 -31.34 2.83
N GLU A 106 4.20 -32.04 3.80
CA GLU A 106 5.56 -32.54 3.72
C GLU A 106 5.74 -33.47 2.51
N ILE A 107 4.69 -34.19 2.11
CA ILE A 107 4.70 -35.08 0.94
C ILE A 107 4.87 -34.28 -0.35
N GLU A 108 4.12 -33.17 -0.49
CA GLU A 108 4.20 -32.26 -1.65
C GLU A 108 5.60 -31.66 -1.79
N VAL A 109 6.19 -31.24 -0.67
CA VAL A 109 7.55 -30.68 -0.63
C VAL A 109 8.59 -31.72 -1.03
N ILE A 110 8.50 -32.95 -0.50
CA ILE A 110 9.42 -34.05 -0.82
C ILE A 110 9.34 -34.40 -2.31
N GLU A 111 8.14 -34.44 -2.90
CA GLU A 111 7.97 -34.74 -4.32
C GLU A 111 8.53 -33.63 -5.21
N ALA A 112 8.29 -32.36 -4.86
CA ALA A 112 8.86 -31.21 -5.55
C ALA A 112 10.40 -31.23 -5.54
N ILE A 113 11.01 -31.55 -4.39
CA ILE A 113 12.47 -31.69 -4.26
C ILE A 113 13.00 -32.83 -5.15
N LYS A 114 12.32 -33.98 -5.18
CA LYS A 114 12.71 -35.11 -6.05
C LYS A 114 12.67 -34.71 -7.52
N ARG A 115 11.60 -34.04 -7.98
CA ARG A 115 11.47 -33.56 -9.36
C ARG A 115 12.59 -32.59 -9.76
N LEU A 116 12.96 -31.66 -8.86
CA LEU A 116 14.06 -30.72 -9.09
C LEU A 116 15.41 -31.42 -9.19
N LYS A 117 15.67 -32.42 -8.35
CA LYS A 117 16.91 -33.22 -8.41
C LYS A 117 16.99 -34.01 -9.72
N PHE A 118 15.91 -34.65 -10.16
CA PHE A 118 15.86 -35.34 -11.45
C PHE A 118 16.10 -34.38 -12.63
N LYS A 119 15.47 -33.20 -12.63
CA LYS A 119 15.66 -32.20 -13.69
C LYS A 119 17.10 -31.71 -13.78
N LYS A 120 17.82 -31.62 -12.66
CA LYS A 120 19.26 -31.27 -12.62
C LYS A 120 20.16 -32.37 -13.18
N LEU A 121 19.77 -33.65 -13.06
CA LEU A 121 20.50 -34.79 -13.63
C LEU A 121 20.42 -34.83 -15.16
N TRP A 122 19.26 -34.50 -15.74
CA TRP A 122 19.08 -34.47 -17.21
C TRP A 122 19.85 -33.35 -17.92
N ILE A 123 20.11 -32.22 -17.23
CA ILE A 123 20.84 -31.08 -17.81
C ILE A 123 22.36 -31.31 -17.82
N GLY A 124 22.85 -32.35 -17.11
CA GLY A 124 24.28 -32.66 -16.99
C GLY A 124 24.77 -33.83 -17.84
N GLN A 125 23.95 -34.42 -18.71
CA GLN A 125 24.34 -35.55 -19.57
C GLN A 125 24.50 -35.21 -21.06
N ASP A 126 24.25 -33.96 -21.46
CA ASP A 126 24.48 -33.48 -22.83
C ASP A 126 25.85 -32.78 -22.98
N HIS A 127 26.94 -33.48 -22.63
CA HIS A 127 28.31 -33.11 -22.99
C HIS A 127 29.10 -34.33 -23.43
#